data_AF-A0A3B3CGU0-F1
#
_entry.id   AF-A0A3B3CGU0-F1
#
_cell.length_a   1.000
_cell.length_b   1.000
_cell.length_c   1.000
_cell.angle_alpha   90.00
_cell.angle_beta   90.00
_cell.angle_gamma   90.00
#
_symmetry.space_group_name_H-M   'P 1'
#
loop_
_entity.id
_entity.type
_entity.pdbx_description
1 polymer ?
#
loop_
_entity_poly.entity_id
_entity_poly.type
_entity_poly.pdbx_seq_one_letter_code
_entity_poly.pdbx_strand_id
1 'polypeptide(L)'
;MPKRTCPFPEVFSSQYKIHVRQQELTNYGVFGGKYRQEIYERTKNLLFNGAKAVMGKIWTGDEKSAAPQPSEQADSPVCSKTLLRGQTLIGHDGRLTRSGAAKGNPVGPAGCCVCQKTHGSRTPCSQCDRLVCSSCVRQCSNCSSLCCSVCTILDYSGRYDEVLCCSCST
;
A
#
# COMPACT_ATOMS: atom_id res chain seq x y z
N MET A 1 -12.84 -7.78 28.94
CA MET A 1 -13.30 -7.40 27.59
C MET A 1 -12.73 -8.42 26.59
N PRO A 2 -13.56 -9.12 25.80
CA PRO A 2 -13.08 -10.05 24.79
C PRO A 2 -12.32 -9.28 23.70
N LYS A 3 -11.10 -9.71 23.36
CA LYS A 3 -10.31 -9.09 22.29
C LYS A 3 -11.03 -9.33 20.95
N ARG A 4 -11.17 -8.27 20.15
CA ARG A 4 -11.81 -8.34 18.83
C ARG A 4 -11.00 -9.26 17.92
N THR A 5 -11.69 -10.05 17.11
CA THR A 5 -11.08 -10.92 16.11
C THR A 5 -10.25 -10.09 15.13
N CYS A 6 -9.07 -10.59 14.75
CA CYS A 6 -8.17 -9.94 13.80
C CYS A 6 -8.95 -9.64 12.49
N PRO A 7 -9.04 -8.37 12.05
CA PRO A 7 -9.83 -7.98 10.88
C PRO A 7 -9.21 -8.41 9.54
N PHE A 8 -8.08 -9.09 9.59
CA PHE A 8 -7.32 -9.55 8.45
C PHE A 8 -7.56 -11.06 8.25
N PRO A 9 -8.09 -11.49 7.10
CA PRO A 9 -8.40 -12.90 6.82
C PRO A 9 -7.14 -13.73 6.52
N GLU A 10 -6.05 -13.06 6.15
CA GLU A 10 -4.77 -13.69 5.87
C GLU A 10 -3.92 -13.74 7.13
N VAL A 11 -3.30 -14.89 7.37
CA VAL A 11 -2.20 -15.01 8.33
C VAL A 11 -1.02 -14.27 7.72
N PHE A 12 -1.03 -12.94 7.79
CA PHE A 12 0.13 -12.15 7.46
C PHE A 12 1.30 -12.75 8.24
N SER A 13 2.39 -13.11 7.56
CA SER A 13 3.63 -13.42 8.27
C SER A 13 3.88 -12.27 9.22
N SER A 14 3.77 -12.55 10.52
CA SER A 14 4.04 -11.59 11.58
C SER A 14 5.31 -10.87 11.18
N GLN A 15 5.22 -9.58 10.91
CA GLN A 15 6.40 -8.81 10.51
C GLN A 15 7.37 -8.94 11.69
N TYR A 16 8.40 -9.77 11.51
CA TYR A 16 9.33 -10.09 12.58
C TYR A 16 10.10 -8.81 12.88
N LYS A 17 9.72 -8.15 13.97
CA LYS A 17 10.51 -7.04 14.50
C LYS A 17 11.71 -7.66 15.20
N ILE A 18 12.81 -7.75 14.47
CA ILE A 18 14.11 -8.12 15.02
C ILE A 18 14.75 -6.81 15.51
N HIS A 19 15.02 -6.74 16.81
CA HIS A 19 15.75 -5.61 17.37
C HIS A 19 17.23 -5.75 16.98
N VAL A 20 17.71 -4.88 16.09
CA VAL A 20 19.10 -4.91 15.63
C VAL A 20 19.99 -4.08 16.55
N ARG A 21 20.96 -4.70 17.23
CA ARG A 21 21.91 -4.00 18.12
C ARG A 21 23.15 -3.51 17.39
N GLN A 22 23.84 -2.52 17.94
CA GLN A 22 25.13 -2.04 17.40
C GLN A 22 26.16 -3.17 17.26
N GLN A 23 26.11 -4.17 18.16
CA GLN A 23 26.95 -5.36 18.15
C GLN A 23 26.72 -6.27 16.92
N GLU A 24 25.49 -6.29 16.40
CA GLU A 24 25.12 -7.08 15.21
C GLU A 24 25.51 -6.35 13.91
N LEU A 25 25.66 -5.03 13.97
CA LEU A 25 26.13 -4.18 12.87
C LEU A 25 27.66 -4.08 12.80
N THR A 26 28.36 -4.25 13.94
CA THR A 26 29.82 -4.16 13.99
C THR A 26 30.50 -5.44 13.53
N ASN A 27 31.75 -5.33 13.06
CA ASN A 27 32.61 -6.45 12.64
C ASN A 27 32.84 -7.53 13.73
N TYR A 28 32.37 -7.30 14.95
CA TYR A 28 32.52 -8.15 16.12
C TYR A 28 31.28 -9.02 16.40
N GLY A 29 30.23 -8.94 15.58
CA GLY A 29 29.12 -9.88 15.62
C GLY A 29 29.59 -11.31 15.34
N VAL A 30 28.98 -12.30 15.99
CA VAL A 30 29.30 -13.72 15.79
C VAL A 30 29.18 -14.06 14.30
N PHE A 31 30.29 -14.46 13.67
CA PHE A 31 30.41 -14.72 12.21
C PHE A 31 30.13 -13.55 11.25
N GLY A 32 30.06 -12.30 11.73
CA GLY A 32 29.73 -11.13 10.90
C GLY A 32 30.59 -10.97 9.65
N GLY A 33 31.90 -11.22 9.74
CA GLY A 33 32.81 -11.17 8.59
C GLY A 33 32.48 -12.20 7.49
N LYS A 34 32.18 -13.44 7.89
CA LYS A 34 31.84 -14.53 6.93
C LYS A 34 30.52 -14.24 6.22
N TYR A 35 29.47 -13.90 6.97
CA TYR A 35 28.15 -13.60 6.40
C TYR A 35 28.18 -12.35 5.52
N ARG A 36 28.94 -11.32 5.89
CA ARG A 36 29.07 -10.12 5.06
C ARG A 36 29.71 -10.43 3.71
N GLN A 37 30.75 -11.25 3.71
CA GLN A 37 31.39 -11.70 2.47
C GLN A 37 30.44 -12.55 1.63
N GLU A 38 29.71 -13.47 2.25
CA GLU A 38 28.73 -14.30 1.55
C GLU A 38 27.59 -13.47 0.93
N ILE A 39 27.03 -12.52 1.68
CA ILE A 39 25.98 -11.61 1.19
C ILE A 39 26.51 -10.76 0.03
N TYR A 40 27.73 -10.24 0.16
CA TYR A 40 28.37 -9.46 -0.89
C TYR A 40 28.52 -10.28 -2.18
N GLU A 41 29.09 -11.49 -2.10
CA GLU A 41 29.27 -12.35 -3.27
C GLU A 41 27.94 -12.77 -3.90
N ARG A 42 26.94 -13.14 -3.08
CA ARG A 42 25.58 -13.44 -3.58
C ARG A 42 24.96 -12.25 -4.31
N THR A 43 25.05 -11.06 -3.73
CA THR A 43 24.49 -9.84 -4.31
C THR A 43 25.20 -9.47 -5.60
N LYS A 44 26.53 -9.54 -5.63
CA LYS A 44 27.35 -9.30 -6.82
C LYS A 44 26.96 -10.25 -7.96
N ASN A 45 26.86 -11.55 -7.67
CA ASN A 45 26.46 -12.55 -8.66
C ASN A 45 25.02 -12.33 -9.15
N LEU A 46 24.09 -12.00 -8.26
CA LEU A 46 22.70 -11.69 -8.62
C LEU A 46 22.63 -10.50 -9.59
N LEU A 47 23.30 -9.40 -9.26
CA LEU A 47 23.33 -8.19 -10.09
C LEU A 47 24.00 -8.46 -11.44
N PHE A 48 25.12 -9.17 -11.44
CA PHE A 48 25.85 -9.48 -12.67
C PHE A 48 25.06 -10.43 -13.58
N ASN A 49 24.44 -11.47 -13.02
CA ASN A 49 23.59 -12.40 -13.77
C ASN A 49 22.34 -11.71 -14.31
N GLY A 50 21.72 -10.83 -13.52
CA GLY A 50 20.59 -10.01 -13.96
C GLY A 50 20.96 -9.10 -15.14
N ALA A 51 22.09 -8.39 -15.03
CA ALA A 51 22.61 -7.55 -16.11
C ALA A 51 22.93 -8.38 -17.36
N LYS A 52 23.59 -9.54 -17.21
CA LYS A 52 23.90 -10.45 -18.32
C LYS A 52 22.63 -10.96 -19.01
N ALA A 53 21.61 -11.34 -18.25
CA ALA A 53 20.34 -11.83 -18.78
C ALA A 53 19.59 -10.75 -19.59
N VAL A 54 19.68 -9.48 -19.17
CA VAL A 54 19.10 -8.34 -19.91
C VAL A 54 19.95 -8.00 -21.14
N MET A 55 21.27 -7.90 -20.99
CA MET A 55 22.18 -7.56 -22.10
C MET A 55 22.15 -8.61 -23.21
N GLY A 56 22.02 -9.90 -22.87
CA GLY A 56 21.84 -10.96 -23.86
C GLY A 56 20.60 -10.75 -24.72
N LYS A 57 19.52 -10.21 -24.18
CA LYS A 57 18.29 -9.90 -24.93
C LYS A 57 18.41 -8.64 -25.79
N ILE A 58 19.23 -7.68 -25.35
CA ILE A 58 19.42 -6.41 -26.07
C ILE A 58 20.42 -6.57 -27.23
N TRP A 59 21.46 -7.38 -27.06
CA TRP A 59 22.54 -7.54 -28.04
C TRP A 59 22.29 -8.68 -29.04
N THR A 60 21.60 -9.74 -28.64
CA THR A 60 21.11 -10.77 -29.56
C THR A 60 19.82 -10.22 -30.15
N GLY A 61 19.94 -9.45 -31.24
CA GLY A 61 18.82 -8.79 -31.92
C GLY A 61 17.82 -9.79 -32.53
N ASP A 62 17.16 -10.58 -31.69
CA ASP A 62 15.93 -11.28 -32.04
C ASP A 62 14.77 -10.33 -31.76
N GLU A 63 14.63 -9.34 -32.65
CA GLU A 63 13.45 -8.52 -32.79
C GLU A 63 12.27 -9.40 -33.24
N LYS A 64 11.71 -10.15 -32.29
CA LYS A 64 10.30 -10.52 -32.34
C LYS A 64 9.61 -9.87 -31.17
N SER A 65 9.33 -8.58 -31.38
CA SER A 65 8.32 -7.80 -30.66
C SER A 65 6.93 -8.43 -30.86
N ALA A 66 6.72 -9.62 -30.29
CA ALA A 66 5.39 -10.09 -29.97
C ALA A 66 5.03 -9.44 -28.62
N ALA A 67 4.39 -8.28 -28.71
CA ALA A 67 3.57 -7.79 -27.61
C ALA A 67 2.72 -8.96 -27.08
N PRO A 68 2.71 -9.24 -25.77
CA PRO A 68 1.77 -10.19 -25.22
C PRO A 68 0.35 -9.65 -25.41
N GLN A 69 -0.29 -10.03 -26.51
CA GLN A 69 -1.74 -10.14 -26.60
C GLN A 69 -2.15 -11.12 -25.49
N PRO A 70 -3.03 -10.73 -24.55
CA PRO A 70 -3.60 -11.69 -23.63
C PRO A 70 -4.76 -12.39 -24.34
N SER A 71 -4.45 -13.39 -25.14
CA SER A 71 -5.38 -14.48 -25.44
C SER A 71 -5.32 -15.49 -24.29
N GLU A 72 -6.42 -15.47 -23.56
CA GLU A 72 -7.00 -16.38 -22.58
C GLU A 72 -6.34 -17.76 -22.34
N GLN A 73 -6.42 -18.15 -21.05
CA GLN A 73 -6.29 -19.50 -20.47
C GLN A 73 -4.88 -20.01 -20.12
N ALA A 74 -4.39 -19.54 -18.97
CA ALA A 74 -3.77 -20.39 -17.95
C ALA A 74 -3.93 -19.69 -16.58
N ASP A 75 -4.42 -20.43 -15.59
CA ASP A 75 -4.74 -19.96 -14.24
C ASP A 75 -3.60 -19.16 -13.60
N SER A 76 -3.79 -17.84 -13.56
CA SER A 76 -2.92 -16.88 -12.90
C SER A 76 -3.62 -16.40 -11.63
N PRO A 77 -2.93 -16.34 -10.47
CA PRO A 77 -3.59 -16.05 -9.22
C PRO A 77 -4.15 -14.63 -9.27
N VAL A 78 -5.48 -14.56 -9.27
CA VAL A 78 -6.37 -13.39 -9.22
C VAL A 78 -6.04 -12.42 -8.06
N CYS A 79 -5.13 -12.81 -7.17
CA CYS A 79 -4.82 -12.16 -5.91
C CYS A 79 -4.07 -10.81 -6.05
N SER A 80 -3.28 -10.56 -7.09
CA SER A 80 -2.36 -9.39 -7.08
C SER A 80 -2.99 -8.06 -7.50
N LYS A 81 -4.04 -8.04 -8.34
CA LYS A 81 -4.60 -6.79 -8.87
C LYS A 81 -5.57 -6.10 -7.91
N THR A 82 -6.21 -6.85 -7.02
CA THR A 82 -7.13 -6.32 -6.01
C THR A 82 -6.38 -5.67 -4.83
N LEU A 83 -5.14 -6.11 -4.57
CA LEU A 83 -4.28 -5.62 -3.48
C LEU A 83 -3.73 -4.19 -3.72
N LEU A 84 -3.76 -3.70 -4.97
CA LEU A 84 -3.17 -2.40 -5.34
C LEU A 84 -4.19 -1.25 -5.29
N ARG A 85 -5.43 -1.52 -4.85
CA ARG A 85 -6.49 -0.50 -4.79
C ARG A 85 -6.16 0.55 -3.72
N GLY A 86 -5.71 1.73 -4.19
CA GLY A 86 -5.36 2.87 -3.33
C GLY A 86 -3.86 3.13 -3.23
N GLN A 87 -3.02 2.38 -3.94
CA GLN A 87 -1.60 2.69 -4.04
C GLN A 87 -1.38 3.91 -4.95
N THR A 88 -0.48 4.81 -4.55
CA THR A 88 -0.03 5.94 -5.35
C THR A 88 1.07 5.51 -6.32
N LEU A 89 1.02 5.97 -7.56
CA LEU A 89 2.07 5.78 -8.56
C LEU A 89 3.06 6.95 -8.51
N ILE A 90 4.34 6.69 -8.75
CA ILE A 90 5.32 7.77 -8.94
C ILE A 90 5.26 8.19 -10.41
N GLY A 91 4.88 9.44 -10.67
CA GLY A 91 4.85 10.04 -12.00
C GLY A 91 6.26 10.27 -12.54
N HIS A 92 6.36 10.52 -13.85
CA HIS A 92 7.62 10.85 -14.50
C HIS A 92 8.25 12.17 -13.99
N ASP A 93 7.44 13.01 -13.37
CA ASP A 93 7.84 14.23 -12.65
C ASP A 93 8.28 13.98 -11.20
N GLY A 94 8.33 12.71 -10.77
CA GLY A 94 8.66 12.31 -9.40
C GLY A 94 7.53 12.53 -8.39
N ARG A 95 6.34 12.97 -8.82
CA ARG A 95 5.21 13.23 -7.91
C ARG A 95 4.36 11.98 -7.72
N LEU A 96 3.82 11.81 -6.52
CA LEU A 96 2.85 10.75 -6.24
C LEU A 96 1.49 11.09 -6.87
N THR A 97 1.06 10.30 -7.83
CA THR A 97 -0.25 10.40 -8.49
C THR A 97 -1.14 9.26 -8.04
N ARG A 98 -2.45 9.51 -7.91
CA ARG A 98 -3.38 8.45 -7.52
C ARG A 98 -3.57 7.51 -8.71
N SER A 99 -3.32 6.22 -8.50
CA SER A 99 -3.56 5.22 -9.54
C SER A 99 -5.06 5.25 -9.89
N GLY A 100 -5.38 5.50 -11.16
CA GLY A 100 -6.76 5.57 -11.63
C GLY A 100 -7.49 4.28 -11.27
N ALA A 101 -8.74 4.39 -10.82
CA ALA A 101 -9.56 3.21 -10.52
C ALA A 101 -9.62 2.35 -11.79
N ALA A 102 -9.03 1.15 -11.76
CA ALA A 102 -9.19 0.19 -12.82
C ALA A 102 -10.70 0.05 -13.09
N LYS A 103 -11.11 0.12 -14.38
CA LYS A 103 -12.45 -0.28 -14.85
C LYS A 103 -12.63 -1.79 -14.67
N GLY A 104 -12.50 -2.28 -13.45
CA GLY A 104 -12.93 -3.59 -13.03
C GLY A 104 -14.30 -3.44 -12.38
N ASN A 105 -15.20 -4.38 -12.66
CA ASN A 105 -16.53 -4.47 -12.10
C ASN A 105 -16.48 -4.13 -10.59
N PRO A 106 -17.24 -3.13 -10.09
CA PRO A 106 -17.06 -2.64 -8.73
C PRO A 106 -17.73 -3.60 -7.77
N VAL A 107 -17.07 -4.69 -7.42
CA VAL A 107 -17.27 -5.31 -6.12
C VAL A 107 -16.50 -4.45 -5.11
N GLY A 108 -16.88 -3.17 -5.04
CA GLY A 108 -16.42 -2.29 -3.97
C GLY A 108 -16.96 -2.81 -2.65
N PRO A 109 -16.27 -2.57 -1.51
CA PRO A 109 -16.85 -2.88 -0.22
C PRO A 109 -18.18 -2.13 -0.12
N ALA A 110 -19.29 -2.86 -0.16
CA ALA A 110 -20.63 -2.28 -0.13
C ALA A 110 -20.93 -1.59 1.22
N GLY A 111 -20.02 -1.70 2.19
CA GLY A 111 -20.15 -1.16 3.54
C GLY A 111 -19.40 0.15 3.77
N CYS A 112 -19.70 0.77 4.90
CA CYS A 112 -18.97 1.94 5.39
C CYS A 112 -17.47 1.64 5.56
N CYS A 113 -16.59 2.51 5.09
CA CYS A 113 -15.14 2.35 5.18
C CYS A 113 -14.58 2.39 6.61
N VAL A 114 -15.39 2.79 7.60
CA VAL A 114 -15.02 2.87 9.02
C VAL A 114 -15.59 1.68 9.79
N CYS A 115 -16.92 1.52 9.79
CA CYS A 115 -17.59 0.49 10.58
C CYS A 115 -17.97 -0.78 9.82
N GLN A 116 -17.72 -0.83 8.50
CA GLN A 116 -18.01 -1.94 7.59
C GLN A 116 -19.50 -2.32 7.45
N LYS A 117 -20.41 -1.65 8.16
CA LYS A 117 -21.86 -1.87 8.05
C LYS A 117 -22.37 -1.53 6.65
N THR A 118 -23.21 -2.42 6.11
CA THR A 118 -23.83 -2.34 4.77
C THR A 118 -25.26 -1.78 4.79
N HIS A 119 -25.77 -1.40 5.96
CA HIS A 119 -27.06 -0.71 6.11
C HIS A 119 -26.96 0.83 6.13
N GLY A 120 -27.99 1.52 5.64
CA GLY A 120 -28.14 2.97 5.68
C GLY A 120 -27.57 3.72 4.46
N SER A 121 -27.92 5.00 4.34
CA SER A 121 -27.39 5.91 3.33
C SER A 121 -25.89 6.12 3.53
N ARG A 122 -25.18 6.31 2.42
CA ARG A 122 -23.73 6.51 2.40
C ARG A 122 -23.36 7.66 1.50
N THR A 123 -22.35 8.39 1.91
CA THR A 123 -21.74 9.46 1.12
C THR A 123 -20.26 9.16 0.93
N PRO A 124 -19.63 9.62 -0.17
CA PRO A 124 -18.19 9.49 -0.34
C PRO A 124 -17.44 10.47 0.58
N CYS A 125 -16.35 10.01 1.19
CA CYS A 125 -15.43 10.85 1.93
C CYS A 125 -14.64 11.76 0.96
N SER A 126 -14.63 13.07 1.17
CA SER A 126 -13.90 14.05 0.34
C SER A 126 -12.38 13.86 0.27
N GLN A 127 -11.79 13.06 1.16
CA GLN A 127 -10.34 12.82 1.23
C GLN A 127 -9.93 11.49 0.59
N CYS A 128 -10.68 10.42 0.85
CA CYS A 128 -10.32 9.06 0.42
C CYS A 128 -11.31 8.44 -0.59
N ASP A 129 -12.39 9.14 -0.93
CA ASP A 129 -13.50 8.72 -1.81
C ASP A 129 -14.21 7.42 -1.41
N ARG A 130 -13.87 6.87 -0.24
CA ARG A 130 -14.53 5.66 0.29
C ARG A 130 -15.89 6.03 0.89
N LEU A 131 -16.87 5.15 0.71
CA LEU A 131 -18.23 5.34 1.22
C LEU A 131 -18.26 5.31 2.75
N VAL A 132 -18.93 6.27 3.36
CA VAL A 132 -19.08 6.40 4.81
C VAL A 132 -20.56 6.50 5.19
N CYS A 133 -20.97 5.84 6.28
CA CYS A 133 -22.35 5.96 6.80
C CYS A 133 -22.52 7.24 7.62
N SER A 134 -23.78 7.63 7.85
CA SER A 134 -24.13 8.81 8.66
C SER A 134 -23.52 8.84 10.07
N SER A 135 -23.27 7.67 10.69
CA SER A 135 -22.64 7.61 12.02
C SER A 135 -21.12 7.75 12.00
N CYS A 136 -20.48 7.56 10.84
CA CYS A 136 -19.02 7.58 10.70
C CYS A 136 -18.52 8.79 9.89
N VAL A 137 -19.43 9.59 9.34
CA VAL A 137 -19.10 10.85 8.67
C VAL A 137 -18.88 11.93 9.72
N ARG A 138 -17.93 12.81 9.43
CA ARG A 138 -17.62 14.01 10.21
C ARG A 138 -17.50 15.18 9.26
N GLN A 139 -17.86 16.37 9.72
CA GLN A 139 -17.72 17.60 8.96
C GLN A 139 -16.48 18.36 9.42
N CYS A 140 -15.64 18.78 8.47
CA CYS A 140 -14.50 19.63 8.77
C CYS A 140 -14.96 21.03 9.21
N SER A 141 -14.45 21.55 10.32
CA SER A 141 -14.74 22.90 10.82
C SER A 141 -14.26 24.00 9.86
N ASN A 142 -13.19 23.75 9.11
CA ASN A 142 -12.57 24.75 8.23
C ASN A 142 -13.21 24.76 6.83
N CYS A 143 -13.17 23.63 6.11
CA CYS A 143 -13.66 23.56 4.72
C CYS A 143 -15.07 22.99 4.56
N SER A 144 -15.77 22.71 5.68
CA SER A 144 -17.13 22.14 5.72
C SER A 144 -17.32 20.80 4.98
N SER A 145 -16.23 20.19 4.51
CA SER A 145 -16.26 18.98 3.71
C SER A 145 -16.55 17.76 4.58
N LEU A 146 -17.33 16.83 4.04
CA LEU A 146 -17.66 15.57 4.71
C LEU A 146 -16.51 14.58 4.54
N CYS A 147 -15.99 14.11 5.67
CA CYS A 147 -14.86 13.20 5.75
C CYS A 147 -15.25 11.98 6.60
N CYS A 148 -14.63 10.83 6.37
CA CYS A 148 -14.74 9.73 7.32
C CYS A 148 -13.89 10.01 8.56
N SER A 149 -14.22 9.39 9.69
CA SER A 149 -13.48 9.59 10.94
C SER A 149 -11.99 9.22 10.89
N VAL A 150 -11.54 8.51 9.85
CA VAL A 150 -10.12 8.18 9.61
C VAL A 150 -9.38 9.32 8.89
N CYS A 151 -10.10 10.12 8.11
CA CYS A 151 -9.55 11.25 7.36
C CYS A 151 -9.76 12.60 8.09
N THR A 152 -10.04 12.54 9.38
CA THR A 152 -10.22 13.71 10.25
C THR A 152 -9.33 13.60 11.48
N ILE A 153 -8.83 14.74 11.94
CA ILE A 153 -8.08 14.93 13.17
C ILE A 153 -8.93 15.80 14.09
N LEU A 154 -8.88 15.53 15.40
CA LEU A 154 -9.47 16.39 16.41
C LEU A 154 -8.40 17.38 16.88
N ASP A 155 -8.67 18.67 16.71
CA ASP A 155 -7.87 19.73 17.31
C ASP A 155 -8.44 20.11 18.68
N TYR A 156 -7.55 20.12 19.67
CA TYR A 156 -7.84 20.42 21.06
C TYR A 156 -7.19 21.74 21.51
N SER A 157 -6.64 22.52 20.59
CA SER A 157 -5.96 23.78 20.90
C SER A 157 -6.90 24.87 21.44
N GLY A 158 -8.18 24.81 21.05
CA GLY A 158 -9.20 25.78 21.42
C GLY A 158 -9.97 25.45 22.69
N ARG A 159 -11.05 26.21 22.94
CA ARG A 159 -11.99 25.94 24.05
C ARG A 159 -12.91 24.75 23.81
N TYR A 160 -13.03 24.32 22.55
CA TYR A 160 -13.87 23.22 22.11
C TYR A 160 -13.08 22.32 21.16
N ASP A 161 -13.45 21.05 21.10
CA ASP A 161 -12.90 20.09 20.15
C ASP A 161 -13.34 20.45 18.73
N GLU A 162 -12.38 20.73 17.85
CA GLU A 162 -12.65 21.00 16.44
C GLU A 162 -12.29 19.80 15.57
N VAL A 163 -13.09 19.54 14.54
CA VAL A 163 -12.81 18.46 13.60
C VAL A 163 -12.15 19.05 12.36
N LEU A 164 -10.92 18.68 12.08
CA LEU A 164 -10.19 19.10 10.87
C LEU A 164 -10.02 17.92 9.92
N CYS A 165 -10.20 18.12 8.62
CA CYS A 165 -9.79 17.12 7.65
C CYS A 165 -8.26 17.12 7.51
N CYS A 166 -7.68 16.02 7.03
CA CYS A 166 -6.22 15.89 6.88
C CYS A 166 -5.59 16.99 5.99
N SER A 167 -6.34 17.63 5.10
CA SER A 167 -5.85 18.76 4.29
C SER A 167 -5.92 20.11 5.00
N CYS A 168 -6.80 20.26 5.99
CA CYS A 168 -6.97 21.50 6.74
C CYS A 168 -6.19 21.51 8.06
N SER A 169 -5.67 20.37 8.49
CA SER A 169 -4.83 20.23 9.69
C SER A 169 -3.35 20.50 9.43
N THR A 170 -2.95 20.72 8.18
CA THR A 170 -1.57 21.00 7.76
C THR A 170 -1.28 22.49 7.70
#